data_AF-A0A1B6MJK6-F1
#
_entry.id   AF-A0A1B6MJK6-F1
#
_cell.length_a   1.000
_cell.length_b   1.000
_cell.length_c   1.000
_cell.angle_alpha   90.00
_cell.angle_beta   90.00
_cell.angle_gamma   90.00
#
_symmetry.space_group_name_H-M   'P 1'
#
loop_
_entity.id
_entity.type
_entity.pdbx_description
1 polymer ?
#
loop_
_entity_poly.entity_id
_entity_poly.type
_entity_poly.pdbx_seq_one_letter_code
_entity_poly.pdbx_strand_id
1 'polypeptide(L)'
;RHGSVRSRRPNNQSWQGPSCLAALYQLLIAPFEDCLPTTCSKTSGPLPHGKGCSGRRELLLVLEGDLYLVPFPVLKPPPAPDATSEYLSERFSLLVVPSLTSLRANQKSRSSNSGKNNEQGNMTALVVGNPRLPSTVTEQWGWSDIPHAEQEAAMVAEMLQAKALVGSQASKESVLRQIGEAECVHLATHVSWKLSAIV
;
A
#
# COMPACT_ATOMS: atom_id res chain seq x y z
N ARG A 1 8.06 -45.85 26.08
CA ARG A 1 6.77 -45.11 25.92
C ARG A 1 6.89 -43.81 26.72
N HIS A 2 7.15 -42.69 26.05
CA HIS A 2 7.20 -41.38 26.71
C HIS A 2 5.90 -40.64 26.43
N GLY A 3 5.20 -40.30 27.52
CA GLY A 3 3.88 -39.66 27.50
C GLY A 3 3.99 -38.17 27.22
N SER A 4 3.13 -37.72 26.30
CA SER A 4 2.95 -36.34 25.88
C SER A 4 2.39 -35.48 27.02
N VAL A 5 3.03 -34.36 27.34
CA VAL A 5 2.47 -33.31 28.19
C VAL A 5 1.71 -32.34 27.29
N ARG A 6 0.39 -32.48 27.22
CA ARG A 6 -0.47 -31.45 26.60
C ARG A 6 -0.65 -30.29 27.57
N SER A 7 0.06 -29.20 27.34
CA SER A 7 -0.20 -27.90 27.95
C SER A 7 -1.61 -27.42 27.55
N ARG A 8 -2.48 -27.18 28.54
CA ARG A 8 -3.79 -26.54 28.34
C ARG A 8 -3.55 -25.04 28.07
N ARG A 9 -3.85 -24.56 26.87
CA ARG A 9 -3.93 -23.11 26.60
C ARG A 9 -5.20 -22.55 27.24
N PRO A 10 -5.14 -21.45 28.01
CA PRO A 10 -6.33 -20.76 28.45
C PRO A 10 -6.99 -20.02 27.29
N ASN A 11 -8.31 -20.19 27.20
CA ASN A 11 -9.20 -19.54 26.26
C ASN A 11 -9.38 -18.06 26.67
N ASN A 12 -9.37 -17.13 25.70
CA ASN A 12 -9.48 -15.66 25.83
C ASN A 12 -8.22 -14.85 26.16
N GLN A 13 -7.17 -14.96 25.34
CA GLN A 13 -6.23 -13.84 25.17
C GLN A 13 -6.54 -13.14 23.84
N SER A 14 -7.20 -11.98 23.91
CA SER A 14 -7.16 -11.02 22.81
C SER A 14 -5.69 -10.74 22.48
N TRP A 15 -5.29 -10.94 21.23
CA TRP A 15 -3.91 -10.70 20.80
C TRP A 15 -3.52 -9.25 21.14
N GLN A 16 -2.61 -9.08 22.11
CA GLN A 16 -2.15 -7.78 22.62
C GLN A 16 -1.13 -7.10 21.68
N GLY A 17 -0.82 -7.73 20.53
CA GLY A 17 0.38 -7.43 19.76
C GLY A 17 1.66 -7.85 20.51
N PRO A 18 2.79 -8.00 19.82
CA PRO A 18 4.08 -8.07 20.52
C PRO A 18 4.36 -6.72 21.18
N SER A 19 5.02 -6.73 22.35
CA SER A 19 5.35 -5.55 23.15
C SER A 19 6.05 -4.43 22.35
N CYS A 20 6.71 -4.78 21.25
CA CYS A 20 7.35 -3.85 20.34
C CYS A 20 6.37 -2.95 19.58
N LEU A 21 5.18 -3.42 19.16
CA LEU A 21 4.22 -2.55 18.44
C LEU A 21 3.64 -1.49 19.36
N ALA A 22 3.32 -1.87 20.60
CA ALA A 22 2.88 -0.92 21.63
C ALA A 22 4.00 0.09 21.96
N ALA A 23 5.24 -0.36 22.09
CA ALA A 23 6.38 0.52 22.29
C ALA A 23 6.61 1.48 21.11
N LEU A 24 6.49 1.01 19.87
CA LEU A 24 6.56 1.83 18.66
C LEU A 24 5.45 2.88 18.63
N TYR A 25 4.22 2.51 18.99
CA TYR A 25 3.13 3.48 19.11
C TYR A 25 3.45 4.55 20.15
N GLN A 26 3.88 4.14 21.34
CA GLN A 26 4.22 5.05 22.44
C GLN A 26 5.37 6.00 22.09
N LEU A 27 6.33 5.54 21.31
CA LEU A 27 7.47 6.35 20.90
C LEU A 27 7.14 7.29 19.75
N LEU A 28 6.41 6.81 18.73
CA LEU A 28 6.28 7.51 17.45
C LEU A 28 4.96 8.28 17.29
N ILE A 29 3.89 7.84 17.96
CA ILE A 29 2.54 8.36 17.73
C ILE A 29 1.98 9.04 18.98
N ALA A 30 2.09 8.40 20.13
CA ALA A 30 1.54 8.92 21.38
C ALA A 30 1.97 10.37 21.72
N PRO A 31 3.22 10.82 21.45
CA PRO A 31 3.62 12.21 21.71
C PRO A 31 2.86 13.25 20.86
N PHE A 32 2.22 12.81 19.77
CA PHE A 32 1.48 13.66 18.83
C PHE A 32 -0.03 13.41 18.88
N GLU A 33 -0.52 12.59 19.80
CA GLU A 33 -1.92 12.13 19.82
C GLU A 33 -2.91 13.30 19.85
N ASP A 34 -2.61 14.33 20.65
CA ASP A 34 -3.41 15.54 20.80
C ASP A 34 -3.43 16.41 19.53
N CYS A 35 -2.48 16.21 18.63
CA CYS A 35 -2.38 16.92 17.35
C CYS A 35 -3.05 16.16 16.20
N LEU A 36 -3.43 14.89 16.40
CA LEU A 36 -4.07 14.11 15.36
C LEU A 36 -5.51 14.58 15.10
N PRO A 37 -5.98 14.57 13.84
CA PRO A 37 -7.31 15.07 13.52
C PRO A 37 -8.39 14.21 14.20
N THR A 38 -9.11 14.80 15.15
CA THR A 38 -10.21 14.13 15.87
C THR A 38 -11.53 14.21 15.13
N THR A 39 -11.70 15.17 14.21
CA THR A 39 -12.89 15.37 13.38
C THR A 39 -12.53 15.40 11.88
N CYS A 40 -13.45 15.03 11.00
CA CYS A 40 -13.26 15.17 9.56
C CYS A 40 -13.16 16.66 9.21
N SER A 41 -12.02 17.10 8.69
CA SER A 41 -11.82 18.50 8.33
C SER A 41 -12.75 18.90 7.17
N LYS A 42 -13.58 19.92 7.37
CA LYS A 42 -14.40 20.55 6.32
C LYS A 42 -13.58 21.49 5.41
N THR A 43 -12.25 21.43 5.43
CA THR A 43 -11.37 22.43 4.78
C THR A 43 -11.11 22.20 3.30
N SER A 44 -11.70 21.19 2.66
CA SER A 44 -11.82 21.19 1.20
C SER A 44 -13.11 21.92 0.82
N GLY A 45 -12.97 23.07 0.14
CA GLY A 45 -14.10 23.76 -0.49
C GLY A 45 -14.91 22.81 -1.39
N PRO A 46 -16.16 23.19 -1.74
CA PRO A 46 -17.08 22.29 -2.43
C PRO A 46 -16.46 21.74 -3.72
N LEU A 47 -16.28 20.42 -3.77
CA LEU A 47 -15.96 19.70 -5.00
C LEU A 47 -17.17 19.79 -5.95
N PRO A 48 -16.99 20.01 -7.26
CA PRO A 48 -18.08 20.29 -8.20
C PRO A 48 -18.96 19.07 -8.53
N HIS A 49 -18.75 17.91 -7.89
CA HIS A 49 -19.62 16.74 -8.02
C HIS A 49 -20.04 16.26 -6.64
N GLY A 50 -21.34 16.44 -6.36
CA GLY A 50 -21.98 16.14 -5.09
C GLY A 50 -21.75 14.71 -4.63
N LYS A 51 -20.90 14.57 -3.61
CA LYS A 51 -21.00 13.53 -2.59
C LYS A 51 -20.49 14.16 -1.31
N GLY A 52 -21.37 14.30 -0.31
CA GLY A 52 -21.03 14.89 0.98
C GLY A 52 -19.76 14.28 1.56
N CYS A 53 -18.97 15.08 2.27
CA CYS A 53 -17.77 14.64 2.97
C CYS A 53 -18.11 13.57 4.02
N SER A 54 -18.20 12.30 3.60
CA SER A 54 -18.04 11.12 4.44
C SER A 54 -16.56 10.67 4.44
N GLY A 55 -15.63 11.61 4.26
CA GLY A 55 -14.22 11.34 4.01
C GLY A 55 -13.53 10.80 5.26
N ARG A 56 -12.86 9.65 5.12
CA ARG A 56 -11.96 9.14 6.16
C ARG A 56 -10.91 10.22 6.47
N ARG A 57 -10.52 10.33 7.75
CA ARG A 57 -9.44 11.22 8.18
C ARG A 57 -8.16 10.83 7.45
N GLU A 58 -7.38 11.77 6.93
CA GLU A 58 -6.11 11.48 6.27
C GLU A 58 -4.94 11.81 7.19
N LEU A 59 -3.91 10.96 7.20
CA LEU A 59 -2.66 11.20 7.91
C LEU A 59 -1.49 10.98 6.96
N LEU A 60 -0.72 12.03 6.76
CA LEU A 60 0.42 12.05 5.88
C LEU A 60 1.71 11.83 6.66
N LEU A 61 2.48 10.82 6.27
CA LEU A 61 3.72 10.39 6.91
C LEU A 61 4.90 10.79 6.02
N VAL A 62 5.80 11.60 6.57
CA VAL A 62 7.11 11.88 5.97
C VAL A 62 8.14 11.09 6.78
N LEU A 63 8.62 9.99 6.20
CA LEU A 63 9.45 9.01 6.90
C LEU A 63 10.92 9.12 6.45
N GLU A 64 11.85 8.77 7.34
CA GLU A 64 13.28 8.76 7.07
C GLU A 64 13.92 7.49 7.65
N GLY A 65 14.85 6.90 6.89
CA GLY A 65 15.65 5.73 7.32
C GLY A 65 14.79 4.54 7.76
N ASP A 66 15.09 4.00 8.95
CA ASP A 66 14.44 2.81 9.49
C ASP A 66 12.94 2.99 9.79
N LEU A 67 12.42 4.23 9.74
CA LEU A 67 10.98 4.49 9.88
C LEU A 67 10.16 3.84 8.74
N TYR A 68 10.76 3.59 7.58
CA TYR A 68 10.09 2.83 6.50
C TYR A 68 9.81 1.37 6.88
N LEU A 69 10.51 0.82 7.88
CA LEU A 69 10.29 -0.53 8.38
C LEU A 69 9.18 -0.61 9.43
N VAL A 70 8.72 0.55 9.94
CA VAL A 70 7.67 0.62 10.95
C VAL A 70 6.32 0.34 10.30
N PRO A 71 5.54 -0.65 10.78
CA PRO A 71 4.24 -0.97 10.20
C PRO A 71 3.17 -0.03 10.75
N PHE A 72 3.25 1.26 10.40
CA PHE A 72 2.31 2.30 10.83
C PHE A 72 0.83 1.89 10.75
N PRO A 73 0.35 1.22 9.68
CA PRO A 73 -1.06 0.80 9.58
C PRO A 73 -1.60 -0.03 10.75
N VAL A 74 -0.75 -0.80 11.43
CA VAL A 74 -1.15 -1.70 12.53
C VAL A 74 -0.73 -1.19 13.90
N LEU A 75 -0.17 0.03 14.00
CA LEU A 75 0.07 0.64 15.30
C LEU A 75 -1.27 1.07 15.91
N LYS A 76 -1.43 0.85 17.22
CA LYS A 76 -2.59 1.29 17.99
C LYS A 76 -2.20 1.59 19.43
N PRO A 77 -2.95 2.45 20.14
CA PRO A 77 -2.67 2.69 21.56
C PRO A 77 -2.72 1.39 22.36
N PRO A 78 -1.96 1.28 23.46
CA PRO A 78 -2.11 0.16 24.38
C PRO A 78 -3.57 0.12 24.88
N PRO A 79 -4.11 -1.08 25.14
CA PRO A 79 -5.49 -1.21 25.58
C PRO A 79 -5.70 -0.47 26.90
N ALA A 80 -6.70 0.41 26.92
CA ALA A 80 -7.20 1.04 28.12
C ALA A 80 -8.45 0.30 28.59
N PRO A 81 -8.71 0.23 29.91
CA PRO A 81 -9.83 -0.54 30.47
C PRO A 81 -11.21 -0.11 29.95
N ASP A 82 -11.37 1.15 29.52
CA ASP A 82 -12.67 1.73 29.15
C ASP A 82 -12.75 2.20 27.69
N ALA A 83 -11.76 1.87 26.84
CA ALA A 83 -11.72 2.34 25.45
C ALA A 83 -11.33 1.25 24.45
N THR A 84 -12.05 1.23 23.33
CA THR A 84 -11.69 0.47 22.12
C THR A 84 -10.47 1.11 21.46
N SER A 85 -9.35 0.37 21.45
CA SER A 85 -8.11 0.75 20.76
C SER A 85 -8.20 0.35 19.28
N GLU A 86 -8.37 1.35 18.40
CA GLU A 86 -8.42 1.22 16.95
C GLU A 86 -7.01 1.32 16.33
N TYR A 87 -6.80 0.59 15.23
CA TYR A 87 -5.57 0.70 14.43
C TYR A 87 -5.48 2.04 13.71
N LEU A 88 -4.25 2.53 13.47
CA LEU A 88 -4.06 3.76 12.69
C LEU A 88 -4.71 3.70 11.30
N SER A 89 -4.72 2.53 10.65
CA SER A 89 -5.39 2.34 9.35
C SER A 89 -6.92 2.34 9.40
N GLU A 90 -7.50 2.10 10.58
CA GLU A 90 -8.94 2.22 10.81
C GLU A 90 -9.29 3.69 11.09
N ARG A 91 -8.43 4.37 11.84
CA ARG A 91 -8.61 5.78 12.20
C ARG A 91 -8.36 6.73 11.02
N PHE A 92 -7.35 6.43 10.21
CA PHE A 92 -6.84 7.28 9.14
C PHE A 92 -6.58 6.52 7.83
N SER A 93 -6.81 7.21 6.70
CA SER A 93 -6.16 6.88 5.44
C SER A 93 -4.71 7.36 5.52
N LEU A 94 -3.78 6.42 5.53
CA LEU A 94 -2.35 6.68 5.67
C LEU A 94 -1.70 6.89 4.30
N LEU A 95 -0.97 8.00 4.14
CA LEU A 95 -0.23 8.32 2.93
C LEU A 95 1.23 8.57 3.29
N VAL A 96 2.14 7.79 2.71
CA VAL A 96 3.59 8.02 2.90
C VAL A 96 4.11 8.85 1.73
N VAL A 97 4.85 9.92 2.02
CA VAL A 97 5.52 10.72 1.00
C VAL A 97 7.01 10.85 1.28
N PRO A 98 7.85 10.97 0.24
CA PRO A 98 9.29 11.04 0.41
C PRO A 98 9.76 12.38 0.99
N SER A 99 9.00 13.47 0.77
CA SER A 99 9.30 14.79 1.36
C SER A 99 8.07 15.71 1.30
N LEU A 100 8.07 16.76 2.13
CA LEU A 100 7.06 17.82 2.04
C LEU A 100 7.11 18.58 0.70
N THR A 101 8.29 18.66 0.06
CA THR A 101 8.46 19.34 -1.23
C THR A 101 7.73 18.60 -2.35
N SER A 102 7.72 17.26 -2.31
CA SER A 102 7.03 16.41 -3.30
C SER A 102 5.52 16.66 -3.37
N LEU A 103 4.90 17.11 -2.27
CA LEU A 103 3.48 17.49 -2.24
C LEU A 103 3.16 18.68 -3.15
N ARG A 104 4.08 19.65 -3.25
CA ARG A 104 3.87 20.86 -4.06
C ARG A 104 3.92 20.56 -5.56
N ALA A 105 4.74 19.59 -5.97
CA ALA A 105 4.88 19.20 -7.37
C ALA A 105 3.58 18.56 -7.92
N ASN A 106 2.90 17.75 -7.11
CA ASN A 106 1.65 17.07 -7.50
C ASN A 106 0.43 17.99 -7.63
N GLN A 107 0.44 19.18 -7.01
CA GLN A 107 -0.66 20.13 -7.16
C GLN A 107 -0.66 20.83 -8.53
N LYS A 108 0.52 21.04 -9.13
CA LYS A 108 0.65 21.68 -10.45
C LYS A 108 0.23 20.78 -11.61
N SER A 109 0.39 19.47 -11.50
CA SER A 109 -0.01 18.52 -12.55
C SER A 109 -1.53 18.34 -12.60
N ARG A 110 -2.19 18.29 -11.43
CA ARG A 110 -3.66 18.12 -11.32
C ARG A 110 -4.47 19.30 -11.86
N SER A 111 -3.93 20.53 -11.82
CA SER A 111 -4.63 21.69 -12.39
C SER A 111 -4.57 21.76 -13.92
N SER A 112 -3.59 21.11 -14.56
CA SER A 112 -3.46 21.10 -16.03
C SER A 112 -4.36 20.08 -16.74
N ASN A 113 -4.82 19.04 -16.03
CA ASN A 113 -5.62 17.95 -16.60
C ASN A 113 -7.12 18.03 -16.31
N SER A 114 -7.59 19.07 -15.59
CA SER A 114 -9.00 19.24 -15.23
C SER A 114 -9.95 19.52 -16.42
N GLY A 115 -9.44 19.56 -17.65
CA GLY A 115 -10.20 19.88 -18.87
C GLY A 115 -10.54 18.70 -19.78
N LYS A 116 -10.24 17.44 -19.42
CA LYS A 116 -10.61 16.27 -20.21
C LYS A 116 -11.75 15.50 -19.54
N ASN A 117 -12.98 15.89 -19.92
CA ASN A 117 -14.27 15.20 -19.88
C ASN A 117 -14.22 13.75 -19.35
N ASN A 118 -14.90 13.38 -18.25
CA ASN A 118 -16.35 13.16 -18.13
C ASN A 118 -17.04 12.38 -19.26
N GLU A 119 -16.29 11.52 -19.94
CA GLU A 119 -16.86 10.31 -20.54
C GLU A 119 -16.38 9.12 -19.73
N GLN A 120 -17.19 8.07 -19.65
CA GLN A 120 -16.91 6.80 -18.98
C GLN A 120 -15.77 6.03 -19.71
N GLY A 121 -14.65 6.71 -19.98
CA GLY A 121 -13.51 6.21 -20.72
C GLY A 121 -12.67 5.34 -19.79
N ASN A 122 -12.43 4.10 -20.21
CA ASN A 122 -11.61 3.14 -19.49
C ASN A 122 -10.28 3.79 -19.10
N MET A 123 -10.00 3.83 -17.79
CA MET A 123 -8.70 4.22 -17.26
C MET A 123 -7.61 3.41 -17.96
N THR A 124 -6.59 4.08 -18.48
CA THR A 124 -5.49 3.38 -19.15
C THR A 124 -4.67 2.64 -18.10
N ALA A 125 -4.75 1.30 -18.10
CA ALA A 125 -4.07 0.47 -17.12
C ALA A 125 -2.98 -0.38 -17.77
N LEU A 126 -1.80 -0.39 -17.13
CA LEU A 126 -0.71 -1.33 -17.41
C LEU A 126 -0.70 -2.42 -16.34
N VAL A 127 -0.94 -3.66 -16.74
CA VAL A 127 -0.98 -4.81 -15.84
C VAL A 127 0.15 -5.75 -16.20
N VAL A 128 1.05 -6.03 -15.25
CA VAL A 128 2.22 -6.90 -15.44
C VAL A 128 2.18 -8.01 -14.39
N GLY A 129 2.34 -9.26 -14.81
CA GLY A 129 2.35 -10.41 -13.91
C GLY A 129 3.35 -11.46 -14.34
N ASN A 130 4.01 -12.10 -13.38
CA ASN A 130 4.93 -13.23 -13.63
C ASN A 130 5.87 -13.06 -14.84
N PRO A 131 6.71 -12.02 -14.88
CA PRO A 131 7.67 -11.83 -15.95
C PRO A 131 8.67 -12.99 -16.03
N ARG A 132 9.02 -13.39 -17.26
CA ARG A 132 9.99 -14.46 -17.46
C ARG A 132 11.39 -13.96 -17.21
N LEU A 133 12.04 -14.51 -16.20
CA LEU A 133 13.40 -14.19 -15.83
C LEU A 133 14.43 -15.08 -16.53
N PRO A 134 15.63 -14.57 -16.85
CA PRO A 134 16.74 -15.41 -17.29
C PRO A 134 17.13 -16.43 -16.21
N SER A 135 17.50 -17.65 -16.62
CA SER A 135 17.88 -18.72 -15.69
C SER A 135 19.04 -18.33 -14.75
N THR A 136 19.98 -17.54 -15.27
CA THR A 136 21.09 -16.99 -14.48
C THR A 136 20.63 -16.14 -13.30
N VAL A 137 19.55 -15.37 -13.47
CA VAL A 137 18.97 -14.51 -12.43
C VAL A 137 18.18 -15.35 -11.44
N THR A 138 17.35 -16.29 -11.92
CA THR A 138 16.57 -17.17 -11.04
C THR A 138 17.46 -18.05 -10.17
N GLU A 139 18.55 -18.58 -10.73
CA GLU A 139 19.53 -19.40 -9.99
C GLU A 139 20.32 -18.56 -8.99
N GLN A 140 20.78 -17.37 -9.38
CA GLN A 140 21.56 -16.49 -8.50
C GLN A 140 20.76 -16.03 -7.27
N TRP A 141 19.47 -15.74 -7.44
CA TRP A 141 18.61 -15.17 -6.38
C TRP A 141 17.64 -16.18 -5.76
N GLY A 142 17.65 -17.43 -6.24
CA GLY A 142 16.74 -18.48 -5.79
C GLY A 142 15.27 -18.17 -6.08
N TRP A 143 14.99 -17.37 -7.11
CA TRP A 143 13.61 -17.02 -7.48
C TRP A 143 12.98 -18.12 -8.31
N SER A 144 11.82 -18.58 -7.86
CA SER A 144 10.97 -19.49 -8.61
C SER A 144 9.92 -18.70 -9.41
N ASP A 145 9.34 -19.40 -10.38
CA ASP A 145 8.15 -18.94 -11.09
C ASP A 145 7.00 -18.63 -10.11
N ILE A 146 6.18 -17.62 -10.43
CA ILE A 146 5.08 -17.15 -9.58
C ILE A 146 3.75 -17.22 -10.34
N PRO A 147 3.25 -18.43 -10.67
CA PRO A 147 2.06 -18.60 -11.51
C PRO A 147 0.79 -17.97 -10.90
N HIS A 148 0.72 -17.84 -9.57
CA HIS A 148 -0.39 -17.13 -8.92
C HIS A 148 -0.38 -15.62 -9.20
N ALA A 149 0.79 -15.03 -9.39
CA ALA A 149 0.92 -13.63 -9.79
C ALA A 149 0.49 -13.43 -11.25
N GLU A 150 0.70 -14.43 -12.12
CA GLU A 150 0.14 -14.46 -13.48
C GLU A 150 -1.38 -14.49 -13.44
N GLN A 151 -1.96 -15.34 -12.58
CA GLN A 151 -3.39 -15.45 -12.38
C GLN A 151 -3.99 -14.13 -11.84
N GLU A 152 -3.34 -13.49 -10.87
CA GLU A 152 -3.73 -12.17 -10.36
C GLU A 152 -3.74 -11.14 -11.47
N ALA A 153 -2.66 -11.05 -12.26
CA ALA A 153 -2.57 -10.12 -13.37
C ALA A 153 -3.65 -10.36 -14.43
N ALA A 154 -4.02 -11.61 -14.72
CA ALA A 154 -5.11 -11.92 -15.63
C ALA A 154 -6.47 -11.40 -15.09
N MET A 155 -6.78 -11.65 -13.82
CA MET A 155 -8.01 -11.17 -13.18
C MET A 155 -8.08 -9.64 -13.13
N VAL A 156 -6.99 -8.98 -12.76
CA VAL A 156 -6.93 -7.51 -12.69
C VAL A 156 -7.03 -6.89 -14.08
N ALA A 157 -6.38 -7.48 -15.08
CA ALA A 157 -6.48 -7.02 -16.47
C ALA A 157 -7.92 -7.11 -17.00
N GLU A 158 -8.65 -8.18 -16.68
CA GLU A 158 -10.07 -8.30 -17.02
C GLU A 158 -10.91 -7.20 -16.36
N MET A 159 -10.71 -6.97 -15.06
CA MET A 159 -11.43 -5.92 -14.32
C MET A 159 -11.17 -4.51 -14.87
N LEU A 160 -9.94 -4.25 -15.33
CA LEU A 160 -9.53 -2.96 -15.87
C LEU A 160 -9.72 -2.84 -17.39
N GLN A 161 -10.27 -3.88 -18.04
CA GLN A 161 -10.42 -3.96 -19.51
C GLN A 161 -9.08 -3.67 -20.23
N ALA A 162 -7.99 -4.18 -19.66
CA ALA A 162 -6.63 -4.03 -20.12
C ALA A 162 -6.04 -5.38 -20.58
N LYS A 163 -4.89 -5.33 -21.23
CA LYS A 163 -4.11 -6.53 -21.57
C LYS A 163 -3.05 -6.77 -20.50
N ALA A 164 -3.01 -7.97 -19.92
CA ALA A 164 -1.92 -8.38 -19.05
C ALA A 164 -0.64 -8.64 -19.87
N LEU A 165 0.48 -8.09 -19.43
CA LEU A 165 1.82 -8.49 -19.87
C LEU A 165 2.33 -9.58 -18.94
N VAL A 166 2.53 -10.78 -19.47
CA VAL A 166 2.99 -11.94 -18.69
C VAL A 166 4.11 -12.70 -19.37
N GLY A 167 4.89 -13.46 -18.60
CA GLY A 167 5.98 -14.29 -19.10
C GLY A 167 6.96 -13.51 -19.96
N SER A 168 7.20 -13.98 -21.20
CA SER A 168 8.15 -13.32 -22.11
C SER A 168 7.63 -12.00 -22.70
N GLN A 169 6.32 -11.71 -22.60
CA GLN A 169 5.76 -10.43 -23.06
C GLN A 169 5.96 -9.30 -22.04
N ALA A 170 6.15 -9.64 -20.76
CA ALA A 170 6.47 -8.70 -19.68
C ALA A 170 7.95 -8.28 -19.71
N SER A 171 8.43 -7.84 -20.87
CA SER A 171 9.81 -7.36 -21.02
C SER A 171 9.94 -5.91 -20.54
N LYS A 172 11.17 -5.53 -20.13
CA LYS A 172 11.50 -4.15 -19.73
C LYS A 172 11.09 -3.14 -20.81
N GLU A 173 11.35 -3.47 -22.08
CA GLU A 173 11.04 -2.62 -23.22
C GLU A 173 9.53 -2.45 -23.39
N SER A 174 8.76 -3.54 -23.22
CA SER A 174 7.31 -3.51 -23.34
C SER A 174 6.65 -2.70 -22.22
N VAL A 175 7.17 -2.80 -21.01
CA VAL A 175 6.72 -2.04 -19.84
C VAL A 175 7.06 -0.55 -20.00
N LEU A 176 8.33 -0.21 -20.29
CA LEU A 176 8.76 1.19 -20.40
C LEU A 176 8.05 1.95 -21.52
N ARG A 177 7.66 1.27 -22.60
CA ARG A 177 6.89 1.88 -23.68
C ARG A 177 5.47 2.28 -23.26
N GLN A 178 4.87 1.57 -22.31
CA GLN A 178 3.47 1.77 -21.90
C GLN A 178 3.33 2.56 -20.59
N ILE A 179 4.33 2.50 -19.71
CA ILE A 179 4.21 3.03 -18.34
C ILE A 179 4.03 4.56 -18.28
N GLY A 180 4.55 5.29 -19.27
CA GLY A 180 4.41 6.75 -19.34
C GLY A 180 3.02 7.22 -19.74
N GLU A 181 2.24 6.36 -20.38
CA GLU A 181 0.86 6.65 -20.81
C GLU A 181 -0.18 6.09 -19.84
N ALA A 182 0.23 5.15 -18.98
CA ALA A 182 -0.66 4.48 -18.04
C ALA A 182 -1.06 5.38 -16.88
N GLU A 183 -2.36 5.50 -16.65
CA GLU A 183 -2.94 6.14 -15.46
C GLU A 183 -2.91 5.21 -14.24
N CYS A 184 -2.98 3.89 -14.48
CA CYS A 184 -2.90 2.85 -13.46
C CYS A 184 -1.80 1.85 -13.81
N VAL A 185 -1.01 1.45 -12.81
CA VAL A 185 -0.03 0.37 -12.98
C VAL A 185 -0.25 -0.67 -11.89
N HIS A 186 -0.46 -1.92 -12.30
CA HIS A 186 -0.51 -3.08 -11.42
C HIS A 186 0.66 -4.01 -11.74
N LEU A 187 1.46 -4.33 -10.71
CA LEU A 187 2.66 -5.16 -10.82
C LEU A 187 2.55 -6.34 -9.85
N ALA A 188 2.39 -7.54 -10.40
CA ALA A 188 2.40 -8.81 -9.68
C ALA A 188 3.69 -9.57 -10.06
N THR A 189 4.82 -9.10 -9.55
CA THR A 189 6.17 -9.58 -9.94
C THR A 189 7.06 -9.77 -8.71
N HIS A 190 8.29 -10.27 -8.89
CA HIS A 190 9.28 -10.23 -7.82
C HIS A 190 9.76 -8.79 -7.61
N VAL A 191 10.23 -8.49 -6.39
CA VAL A 191 10.88 -7.21 -6.08
C VAL A 191 12.16 -7.49 -5.32
N SER A 192 13.25 -6.87 -5.77
CA SER A 192 14.56 -6.99 -5.15
C SER A 192 15.04 -5.66 -4.62
N TRP A 193 15.15 -5.56 -3.30
CA TRP A 193 15.68 -4.36 -2.66
C TRP A 193 17.18 -4.24 -2.87
N LYS A 194 17.89 -5.37 -2.95
CA LYS A 194 19.32 -5.41 -3.21
C LYS A 194 19.68 -4.91 -4.61
N LEU A 195 18.84 -5.20 -5.61
CA LEU A 195 19.01 -4.70 -6.97
C LEU A 195 18.29 -3.38 -7.23
N SER A 196 17.46 -2.92 -6.28
CA SER A 196 16.51 -1.82 -6.51
C SER A 196 15.69 -2.03 -7.78
N ALA A 197 15.19 -3.25 -7.97
CA ALA A 197 14.57 -3.69 -9.21
C ALA A 197 13.20 -4.35 -8.97
N ILE A 198 12.29 -4.07 -9.89
CA ILE A 198 11.08 -4.85 -10.12
C ILE A 198 11.48 -5.91 -11.12
N VAL A 199 11.36 -7.18 -10.71
CA VAL A 199 11.92 -8.31 -11.43
C VAL A 199 10.81 -9.20 -11.93
#